data_AF-A0A2A1ZPH9-F1
#
_entry.id   AF-A0A2A1ZPH9-F1
#
_cell.length_a   1.000
_cell.length_b   1.000
_cell.length_c   1.000
_cell.angle_alpha   90.00
_cell.angle_beta   90.00
_cell.angle_gamma   90.00
#
_symmetry.space_group_name_H-M   'P 1'
#
loop_
_entity.id
_entity.type
_entity.pdbx_description
1 polymer ?
#
loop_
_entity_poly.entity_id
_entity_poly.type
_entity_poly.pdbx_seq_one_letter_code
_entity_poly.pdbx_strand_id
1 'polypeptide(L)'
;MIIREGSIKEFKSLWNYSNTPTYNYFLDNITRNNVEFWTIELSKTLIGELYIFWDSIDKDEANGTNRAYLCAFRIKKRISKPRLWQKADEGCFKQNKG
;
A
#
# COMPACT_ATOMS: atom_id res chain seq x y z
N MET A 1 -5.21 0.61 -18.94
CA MET A 1 -4.67 0.43 -17.57
C MET A 1 -3.68 1.55 -17.35
N ILE A 2 -3.80 2.29 -16.26
CA ILE A 2 -2.94 3.43 -15.93
C ILE A 2 -2.32 3.14 -14.56
N ILE A 3 -1.01 3.27 -14.44
CA ILE A 3 -0.26 3.16 -13.18
C ILE A 3 0.36 4.53 -12.94
N ARG A 4 0.13 5.10 -11.76
CA ARG A 4 0.64 6.43 -11.38
C ARG A 4 0.68 6.59 -9.87
N GLU A 5 1.42 7.59 -9.41
CA GLU A 5 1.26 8.07 -8.04
C GLU A 5 -0.19 8.49 -7.78
N GLY A 6 -0.72 8.02 -6.66
CA GLY A 6 -2.04 8.34 -6.18
C GLY A 6 -2.02 9.59 -5.31
N SER A 7 -3.13 10.31 -5.32
CA SER A 7 -3.33 11.46 -4.44
C SER A 7 -3.80 11.02 -3.05
N ILE A 8 -3.61 11.91 -2.05
CA ILE A 8 -4.20 11.72 -0.71
C ILE A 8 -5.72 11.52 -0.79
N LYS A 9 -6.41 12.19 -1.72
CA LYS A 9 -7.86 12.00 -1.93
C LYS A 9 -8.19 10.56 -2.33
N GLU A 10 -7.38 9.97 -3.18
CA GLU A 10 -7.57 8.59 -3.64
C GLU A 10 -7.24 7.58 -2.54
N PHE A 11 -6.16 7.81 -1.79
CA PHE A 11 -5.87 7.05 -0.57
C PHE A 11 -7.08 7.03 0.36
N LYS A 12 -7.63 8.22 0.69
CA LYS A 12 -8.84 8.35 1.52
C LYS A 12 -10.04 7.61 0.94
N SER A 13 -10.20 7.57 -0.37
CA SER A 13 -11.31 6.87 -1.04
C SER A 13 -11.17 5.34 -1.04
N LEU A 14 -9.95 4.81 -0.93
CA LEU A 14 -9.67 3.38 -0.91
C LEU A 14 -9.81 2.79 0.51
N TRP A 15 -9.59 3.60 1.53
CA TRP A 15 -9.69 3.18 2.92
C TRP A 15 -11.10 3.42 3.47
N ASN A 16 -11.87 2.35 3.66
CA ASN A 16 -13.22 2.41 4.23
C ASN A 16 -13.25 2.78 5.73
N TYR A 17 -12.10 2.86 6.40
CA TYR A 17 -11.98 3.11 7.85
C TYR A 17 -10.91 4.17 8.14
N SER A 18 -11.31 5.43 8.19
CA SER A 18 -10.42 6.58 8.40
C SER A 18 -9.97 6.81 9.85
N ASN A 19 -10.43 5.98 10.80
CA ASN A 19 -10.21 6.19 12.23
C ASN A 19 -9.30 5.12 12.85
N THR A 20 -8.52 4.40 12.03
CA THR A 20 -7.61 3.37 12.53
C THR A 20 -6.19 3.93 12.69
N PRO A 21 -5.41 3.44 13.68
CA PRO A 21 -4.01 3.82 13.81
C PRO A 21 -3.20 3.57 12.53
N THR A 22 -3.49 2.47 11.83
CA THR A 22 -2.87 2.13 10.55
C THR A 22 -3.17 3.17 9.48
N TYR A 23 -4.43 3.58 9.31
CA TYR A 23 -4.79 4.63 8.36
C TYR A 23 -4.03 5.93 8.63
N ASN A 24 -3.97 6.36 9.90
CA ASN A 24 -3.25 7.58 10.28
C ASN A 24 -1.74 7.45 10.03
N TYR A 25 -1.16 6.28 10.30
CA TYR A 25 0.24 5.99 10.04
C TYR A 25 0.59 6.12 8.54
N PHE A 26 -0.20 5.51 7.65
CA PHE A 26 0.01 5.66 6.21
C PHE A 26 -0.20 7.11 5.75
N LEU A 27 -1.25 7.78 6.23
CA LEU A 27 -1.53 9.16 5.86
C LEU A 27 -0.41 10.13 6.27
N ASP A 28 0.14 9.99 7.48
CA ASP A 28 1.25 10.81 7.96
C ASP A 28 2.51 10.56 7.11
N ASN A 29 2.83 9.31 6.80
CA ASN A 29 3.99 8.99 5.98
C ASN A 29 3.87 9.45 4.52
N ILE A 30 2.68 9.38 3.92
CA ILE A 30 2.41 9.97 2.59
C ILE A 30 2.58 11.48 2.65
N THR A 31 2.04 12.13 3.69
CA THR A 31 2.11 13.60 3.86
C THR A 31 3.54 14.09 4.04
N ARG A 32 4.41 13.27 4.67
CA ARG A 32 5.84 13.57 4.86
C ARG A 32 6.72 13.18 3.68
N ASN A 33 6.16 12.69 2.57
CA ASN A 33 6.89 12.11 1.44
C ASN A 33 7.84 10.96 1.84
N ASN A 34 7.56 10.26 2.94
CA ASN A 34 8.30 9.04 3.31
C ASN A 34 7.76 7.80 2.58
N VAL A 35 6.51 7.86 2.13
CA VAL A 35 5.86 6.78 1.38
C VAL A 35 5.45 7.25 0.01
N GLU A 36 5.85 6.50 -1.01
CA GLU A 36 5.23 6.58 -2.32
C GLU A 36 3.96 5.74 -2.34
N PHE A 37 2.85 6.41 -2.63
CA PHE A 37 1.55 5.78 -2.80
C PHE A 37 1.24 5.69 -4.28
N TRP A 38 1.27 4.47 -4.83
CA TRP A 38 0.98 4.20 -6.23
C TRP A 38 -0.40 3.58 -6.39
N THR A 39 -1.07 3.92 -7.47
CA THR A 39 -2.41 3.44 -7.80
C THR A 39 -2.43 2.83 -9.19
N ILE A 40 -3.34 1.87 -9.37
CA ILE A 40 -3.66 1.30 -10.67
C ILE A 40 -5.13 1.53 -11.00
N GLU A 41 -5.36 2.08 -12.18
CA GLU A 41 -6.68 2.43 -12.69
C GLU A 41 -6.99 1.63 -13.96
N LEU A 42 -8.20 1.08 -14.02
CA LEU A 42 -8.73 0.40 -15.21
C LEU A 42 -10.13 0.94 -15.48
N SER A 43 -10.36 1.45 -16.69
CA SER A 43 -11.65 1.99 -17.12
C SER A 43 -12.25 2.99 -16.12
N LYS A 44 -11.44 3.98 -15.68
CA LYS A 44 -11.81 5.01 -14.68
C LYS A 44 -12.10 4.49 -13.27
N THR A 45 -11.76 3.24 -12.99
CA THR A 45 -11.94 2.61 -11.69
C THR A 45 -10.59 2.33 -11.06
N LEU A 46 -10.36 2.82 -9.83
CA LEU A 46 -9.21 2.43 -9.02
C LEU A 46 -9.36 0.97 -8.61
N ILE A 47 -8.47 0.13 -9.14
CA ILE A 47 -8.48 -1.32 -8.97
C ILE A 47 -7.34 -1.79 -8.07
N GLY A 48 -6.44 -0.93 -7.63
CA GLY A 48 -5.38 -1.35 -6.73
C GLY A 48 -4.50 -0.22 -6.21
N GLU A 49 -3.68 -0.58 -5.23
CA GLU A 49 -2.80 0.29 -4.47
C GLU A 49 -1.47 -0.41 -4.16
N LEU A 50 -0.42 0.38 -4.11
CA LEU A 50 0.92 -0.02 -3.69
C LEU A 50 1.54 1.04 -2.80
N TYR A 51 2.24 0.61 -1.75
CA TYR A 51 2.93 1.49 -0.81
C TYR A 51 4.40 1.10 -0.72
N ILE A 52 5.28 2.07 -0.98
CA ILE A 52 6.74 1.92 -0.88
C ILE A 52 7.24 2.86 0.20
N PHE A 53 7.80 2.33 1.28
CA PHE A 53 8.40 3.11 2.37
C PHE A 53 9.88 3.32 2.09
N TRP A 54 10.33 4.57 2.13
CA TRP A 54 11.74 4.91 1.94
C TRP A 54 12.53 4.85 3.23
N ASP A 55 11.94 5.22 4.37
CA ASP A 55 12.59 5.15 5.67
C ASP A 55 11.70 4.47 6.71
N SER A 56 12.23 3.45 7.38
CA SER A 56 11.56 2.75 8.47
C SER A 56 12.42 2.74 9.74
N ILE A 57 11.85 2.22 10.83
CA ILE A 57 12.57 2.06 12.10
C ILE A 57 13.68 1.02 11.94
N ASP A 58 13.37 -0.09 11.24
CA ASP A 58 14.34 -1.11 10.87
C ASP A 58 15.06 -0.71 9.57
N LYS A 59 16.30 -0.24 9.69
CA LYS A 59 17.10 0.21 8.55
C LYS A 59 17.48 -0.91 7.59
N ASP A 60 17.33 -2.18 7.98
CA ASP A 60 17.47 -3.30 7.06
C ASP A 60 16.23 -3.47 6.17
N GLU A 61 15.07 -2.94 6.54
CA GLU A 61 13.88 -2.91 5.68
C GLU A 61 13.89 -1.70 4.74
N ALA A 62 14.13 -0.50 5.27
CA ALA A 62 14.20 0.74 4.50
C ALA A 62 15.11 1.77 5.19
N ASN A 63 16.05 2.36 4.45
CA ASN A 63 17.16 3.13 5.03
C ASN A 63 17.20 4.61 4.65
N GLY A 64 16.18 5.11 3.97
CA GLY A 64 16.06 6.49 3.52
C GLY A 64 17.00 6.88 2.38
N THR A 65 17.77 5.94 1.82
CA THR A 65 18.79 6.25 0.81
C THR A 65 18.70 5.36 -0.43
N ASN A 66 18.96 4.06 -0.31
CA ASN A 66 19.05 3.14 -1.46
C ASN A 66 18.26 1.83 -1.27
N ARG A 67 17.59 1.66 -0.12
CA ARG A 67 16.73 0.52 0.16
C ARG A 67 15.35 1.03 0.61
N ALA A 68 14.32 0.47 -0.01
CA ALA A 68 12.93 0.75 0.29
C ALA A 68 12.17 -0.53 0.63
N TYR A 69 11.15 -0.40 1.47
CA TYR A 69 10.29 -1.49 1.89
C TYR A 69 8.96 -1.47 1.13
N LEU A 70 8.66 -2.59 0.48
CA LEU A 70 7.40 -2.81 -0.22
C LEU A 70 6.33 -3.32 0.77
N CYS A 71 5.53 -2.42 1.32
CA CYS A 71 4.70 -2.73 2.49
C CYS A 71 3.37 -3.43 2.13
N ALA A 72 2.68 -2.99 1.09
CA ALA A 72 1.40 -3.57 0.72
C ALA A 72 1.13 -3.41 -0.77
N PHE A 73 0.63 -4.47 -1.38
CA PHE A 73 0.12 -4.48 -2.75
C PHE A 73 -1.28 -5.10 -2.76
N ARG A 74 -2.30 -4.30 -3.03
CA ARG A 74 -3.70 -4.76 -3.07
C ARG A 74 -4.30 -4.48 -4.43
N ILE A 75 -4.95 -5.48 -5.02
CA ILE A 75 -5.78 -5.33 -6.22
C ILE A 75 -7.20 -5.80 -5.87
N LYS A 76 -8.20 -4.98 -6.16
CA LYS A 76 -9.61 -5.36 -6.08
C LYS A 76 -9.85 -6.55 -7.01
N LYS A 77 -10.36 -7.65 -6.43
CA LYS A 77 -10.59 -9.00 -6.99
C LYS A 77 -11.38 -9.09 -8.32
N ARG A 78 -11.79 -7.96 -8.91
CA ARG A 78 -12.60 -7.93 -10.13
C ARG A 78 -11.80 -8.21 -11.42
N ILE A 79 -10.49 -8.46 -11.30
CA ILE A 79 -9.66 -8.98 -12.39
C ILE A 79 -9.56 -10.49 -12.21
N SER A 80 -10.07 -11.25 -13.18
CA SER A 80 -9.99 -12.70 -13.21
C SER A 80 -8.53 -13.18 -13.05
N LYS A 81 -8.33 -14.06 -12.08
CA LYS A 81 -7.03 -14.51 -11.53
C LYS A 81 -6.04 -14.99 -12.61
N PRO A 82 -4.80 -14.46 -12.69
CA PRO A 82 -3.64 -15.24 -13.09
C PRO A 82 -3.11 -16.03 -11.88
N ARG A 83 -2.57 -17.23 -12.09
CA ARG A 83 -2.19 -18.24 -11.08
C ARG A 83 -1.09 -17.85 -10.06
N LEU A 84 -0.67 -16.58 -9.97
CA LEU A 84 0.44 -16.14 -9.11
C LEU A 84 0.01 -15.72 -7.68
N TRP A 85 -1.29 -15.68 -7.36
CA TRP A 85 -1.81 -14.98 -6.17
C TRP A 85 -2.17 -15.83 -4.95
N GLN A 86 -1.69 -17.07 -4.83
CA GLN A 86 -2.09 -17.93 -3.69
C GLN A 86 -1.26 -17.73 -2.41
N LYS A 87 -0.25 -16.83 -2.39
CA LYS A 87 0.65 -16.67 -1.23
C LYS A 87 0.69 -15.28 -0.58
N ALA A 88 0.04 -14.25 -1.14
CA ALA A 88 0.16 -12.88 -0.61
C ALA A 88 -0.88 -12.53 0.48
N ASP A 89 -2.02 -13.24 0.53
CA ASP A 89 -3.14 -12.89 1.42
C ASP A 89 -2.95 -13.40 2.87
N GLU A 90 -2.06 -14.37 3.11
CA GLU A 90 -1.86 -14.97 4.43
C GLU A 90 -0.78 -14.28 5.29
N GLY A 91 0.04 -13.40 4.69
CA GLY A 91 1.21 -12.81 5.37
C GLY A 91 0.91 -11.61 6.27
N CYS A 92 -0.13 -10.82 6.00
CA CYS A 92 -0.34 -9.54 6.68
C CYS A 92 -1.26 -9.61 7.92
N PHE A 93 -1.94 -10.72 8.18
CA PHE A 93 -2.89 -10.87 9.29
C PHE A 93 -2.37 -11.72 10.46
N LYS A 94 -1.18 -12.33 10.35
CA LYS A 94 -0.59 -13.12 11.44
C LYS A 94 0.62 -12.40 12.02
N GLN A 95 0.37 -11.41 12.87
CA GLN A 95 1.22 -11.10 14.02
C GLN A 95 0.47 -10.12 14.94
N ASN A 96 -0.29 -10.69 15.89
CA ASN A 96 -0.44 -10.21 17.27
C ASN A 96 -1.53 -10.99 17.99
N LYS A 97 -1.16 -12.19 18.46
CA LYS A 97 -1.62 -12.73 19.75
C LYS A 97 -0.42 -13.41 20.41
N GLY A 98 0.17 -12.69 21.34
CA GLY A 98 1.16 -13.11 22.32
C GLY A 98 1.04 -12.13 23.47
#